data_AF-A0AB39WFM2-F1
#
_entry.id   AF-A0AB39WFM2-F1
#
_cell.length_a   1.000
_cell.length_b   1.000
_cell.length_c   1.000
_cell.angle_alpha   90.00
_cell.angle_beta   90.00
_cell.angle_gamma   90.00
#
_symmetry.space_group_name_H-M   'P 1'
#
loop_
_entity.id
_entity.type
_entity.pdbx_description
1 polymer ?
#
loop_
_entity_poly.entity_id
_entity_poly.type
_entity_poly.pdbx_seq_one_letter_code
_entity_poly.pdbx_strand_id
1 'polypeptide(L)'
;MKFQLKFDVSIYNKQMDLLFDLAWKRKTEYYKNSHYFGFILLVISAFLIFERPSFFGFAILIFGLGILVPYFYYYIKIKSLYRKLETEKTREIEISKSQNLLFWEFTETSLIMESEGNQRKLNWEDFVSQLVKENNLFMFTKENEPIILGEVEVGKDNFKMIVDFVDAKICH
;
A
#
# COMPACT_ATOMS: atom_id res chain seq x y z
N MET A 1 13.69 15.07 -18.88
CA MET A 1 12.31 14.97 -19.41
C MET A 1 11.39 15.71 -18.47
N LYS A 2 10.49 16.59 -18.95
CA LYS A 2 9.61 17.40 -18.11
C LYS A 2 8.16 17.18 -18.48
N PHE A 3 7.31 16.98 -17.48
CA PHE A 3 5.89 16.68 -17.63
C PHE A 3 5.07 17.60 -16.74
N GLN A 4 3.92 18.01 -17.28
CA GLN A 4 2.90 18.74 -16.55
C GLN A 4 1.79 17.74 -16.22
N LEU A 5 1.62 17.47 -14.94
CA LEU A 5 0.61 16.57 -14.42
C LEU A 5 -0.59 17.39 -13.95
N LYS A 6 -1.77 16.90 -14.28
CA LYS A 6 -3.02 17.43 -13.75
C LYS A 6 -3.50 16.48 -12.66
N PHE A 7 -3.65 16.99 -11.44
CA PHE A 7 -4.15 16.18 -10.35
C PHE A 7 -5.58 15.71 -10.64
N ASP A 8 -5.77 14.39 -10.57
CA ASP A 8 -7.07 13.75 -10.69
C ASP A 8 -7.31 12.87 -9.47
N VAL A 9 -8.36 13.21 -8.71
CA VAL A 9 -8.73 12.53 -7.47
C VAL A 9 -9.02 11.05 -7.69
N SER A 10 -9.60 10.67 -8.84
CA SER A 10 -9.93 9.29 -9.15
C SER A 10 -8.67 8.45 -9.41
N ILE A 11 -7.69 9.03 -10.11
CA ILE A 11 -6.40 8.39 -10.39
C ILE A 11 -5.61 8.24 -9.09
N TYR A 12 -5.50 9.32 -8.32
CA TYR A 12 -4.81 9.32 -7.03
C TYR A 12 -5.39 8.28 -6.07
N ASN A 13 -6.72 8.25 -5.91
CA ASN A 13 -7.37 7.25 -5.05
C ASN A 13 -7.04 5.82 -5.46
N LYS A 14 -7.10 5.53 -6.77
CA LYS A 14 -6.76 4.20 -7.30
C LYS A 14 -5.30 3.84 -7.03
N GLN A 15 -4.37 4.79 -7.18
CA GLN A 15 -2.96 4.60 -6.90
C GLN A 15 -2.70 4.29 -5.42
N MET A 16 -3.34 5.02 -4.51
CA MET A 16 -3.21 4.80 -3.07
C MET A 16 -3.81 3.47 -2.63
N ASP A 17 -4.93 3.06 -3.21
CA ASP A 17 -5.54 1.76 -2.94
C ASP A 17 -4.63 0.62 -3.45
N LEU A 18 -4.04 0.79 -4.64
CA LEU A 18 -3.07 -0.16 -5.20
C LEU A 18 -1.79 -0.27 -4.34
N LEU A 19 -1.30 0.86 -3.81
CA LEU A 19 -0.18 0.91 -2.88
C LEU A 19 -0.52 0.15 -1.58
N PHE A 20 -1.71 0.35 -1.03
CA PHE A 20 -2.15 -0.34 0.17
C PHE A 20 -2.22 -1.85 -0.05
N ASP A 21 -2.78 -2.27 -1.18
CA ASP A 21 -2.83 -3.67 -1.58
C ASP A 21 -1.43 -4.26 -1.74
N LEU A 22 -0.49 -3.54 -2.35
CA LEU A 22 0.91 -3.99 -2.45
C LEU A 22 1.53 -4.24 -1.07
N ALA A 23 1.28 -3.36 -0.10
CA ALA A 23 1.83 -3.48 1.24
C ALA A 23 1.14 -4.56 2.11
N TRP A 24 -0.16 -4.76 1.95
CA TRP A 24 -0.96 -5.52 2.93
C TRP A 24 -1.75 -6.70 2.38
N LYS A 25 -1.98 -6.82 1.07
CA LYS A 25 -2.82 -7.87 0.48
C LYS A 25 -2.43 -9.27 0.92
N ARG A 26 -1.12 -9.59 0.91
CA ARG A 26 -0.63 -10.91 1.34
C ARG A 26 -0.96 -11.21 2.81
N LYS A 27 -0.85 -10.22 3.70
CA LYS A 27 -1.19 -10.41 5.13
C LYS A 27 -2.71 -10.53 5.31
N THR A 28 -3.48 -9.74 4.58
CA THR A 28 -4.95 -9.82 4.58
C THR A 28 -5.42 -11.19 4.09
N GLU A 29 -4.84 -11.71 3.01
CA GLU A 29 -5.15 -13.03 2.45
C GLU A 29 -4.75 -14.16 3.39
N TYR A 30 -3.57 -14.08 4.03
CA TYR A 30 -3.10 -15.08 4.98
C TYR A 30 -4.09 -15.30 6.14
N TYR A 31 -4.65 -14.21 6.68
CA TYR A 31 -5.60 -14.26 7.79
C TYR A 31 -7.07 -14.35 7.33
N LYS A 32 -7.37 -14.24 6.03
CA LYS A 32 -8.75 -14.13 5.53
C LYS A 32 -9.64 -15.28 6.01
N ASN A 33 -9.12 -16.50 6.05
CA ASN A 33 -9.91 -17.69 6.41
C ASN A 33 -9.57 -18.27 7.79
N SER A 34 -8.56 -17.72 8.49
CA SER A 34 -8.11 -18.28 9.77
C SER A 34 -9.21 -18.21 10.85
N HIS A 35 -10.09 -17.21 10.76
CA HIS A 35 -11.21 -17.08 11.69
C HIS A 35 -12.21 -18.22 11.59
N TYR A 36 -12.54 -18.70 10.38
CA TYR A 36 -13.45 -19.84 10.21
C TYR A 36 -12.91 -21.08 10.91
N PHE A 37 -11.62 -21.38 10.70
CA PHE A 37 -10.97 -22.52 11.33
C PHE A 37 -10.92 -22.37 12.86
N GLY A 38 -10.57 -21.18 13.35
CA GLY A 38 -10.60 -20.87 14.77
C GLY A 38 -11.98 -21.06 15.41
N PHE A 39 -13.05 -20.55 14.78
CA PHE A 39 -14.42 -20.71 15.28
C PHE A 39 -14.89 -22.17 15.25
N ILE A 40 -14.56 -22.93 14.22
CA ILE A 40 -14.87 -24.38 14.17
C ILE A 40 -14.22 -25.10 15.34
N LEU A 41 -12.95 -24.82 15.64
CA LEU A 41 -12.26 -25.40 16.80
C LEU A 41 -12.92 -25.00 18.13
N LEU A 42 -13.36 -23.75 18.28
CA LEU A 42 -14.09 -23.31 19.48
C LEU A 42 -15.40 -24.08 19.66
N VAL A 43 -16.16 -24.30 18.58
CA VAL A 43 -17.43 -25.06 18.63
C VAL A 43 -17.17 -26.51 19.02
N ILE A 44 -16.20 -27.18 18.39
CA ILE A 44 -15.81 -28.55 18.72
C ILE A 44 -15.35 -28.65 20.18
N SER A 45 -14.52 -27.71 20.63
CA SER A 45 -14.06 -27.65 22.02
C SER A 45 -15.22 -27.50 23.00
N ALA A 46 -16.18 -26.62 22.72
CA ALA A 46 -17.35 -26.41 23.57
C ALA A 46 -18.17 -27.70 23.74
N PHE A 47 -18.43 -28.43 22.65
CA PHE A 47 -19.10 -29.73 22.71
C PHE A 47 -18.32 -30.74 23.57
N LEU A 48 -17.00 -30.85 23.37
CA LEU A 48 -16.16 -31.80 24.10
C LEU A 48 -16.08 -31.48 25.60
N ILE A 49 -16.06 -30.20 25.98
CA ILE A 49 -16.00 -29.79 27.39
C ILE A 49 -17.36 -29.96 28.07
N PHE A 50 -18.46 -29.68 27.35
CA PHE A 50 -19.82 -29.72 27.90
C PHE A 50 -20.27 -31.14 28.27
N GLU A 51 -20.03 -32.13 27.41
CA GLU A 51 -20.44 -33.52 27.69
C GLU A 51 -19.57 -34.16 28.77
N ARG A 52 -18.24 -34.03 28.67
CA ARG A 52 -17.28 -34.55 29.64
C ARG A 52 -15.98 -33.73 29.60
N PRO A 53 -15.68 -32.91 30.63
CA PRO A 53 -14.45 -32.14 30.67
C PRO A 53 -13.24 -33.03 30.39
N SER A 54 -12.56 -32.76 29.26
CA SER A 54 -11.42 -33.55 28.80
C SER A 54 -10.23 -32.63 28.53
N PHE A 55 -9.03 -33.09 28.87
CA PHE A 55 -7.79 -32.39 28.55
C PHE A 55 -7.71 -32.04 27.06
N PHE A 56 -8.18 -32.95 26.19
CA PHE A 56 -8.24 -32.74 24.76
C PHE A 56 -9.16 -31.59 24.35
N GLY A 57 -10.34 -31.46 24.97
CA GLY A 57 -11.25 -30.34 24.73
C GLY A 57 -10.64 -28.98 25.09
N PHE A 58 -9.89 -28.92 26.20
CA PHE A 58 -9.15 -27.71 26.59
C PHE A 58 -7.95 -27.43 25.66
N ALA A 59 -7.26 -28.46 25.17
CA ALA A 59 -6.18 -28.27 24.19
C ALA A 59 -6.73 -27.64 22.89
N ILE A 60 -7.85 -28.16 22.37
CA ILE A 60 -8.52 -27.59 21.18
C ILE A 60 -8.95 -26.15 21.43
N LEU A 61 -9.47 -25.84 22.63
CA LEU A 61 -9.82 -24.46 23.01
C LEU A 61 -8.62 -23.52 22.85
N ILE A 62 -7.48 -23.90 23.43
CA ILE A 62 -6.24 -23.11 23.38
C ILE A 62 -5.78 -22.94 21.92
N PHE A 63 -5.84 -23.99 21.09
CA PHE A 63 -5.51 -23.88 19.67
C PHE A 63 -6.45 -22.94 18.91
N GLY A 64 -7.77 -23.06 19.13
CA GLY A 64 -8.77 -22.19 18.51
C GLY A 64 -8.55 -20.72 18.87
N LEU A 65 -8.32 -20.44 20.15
CA LEU A 65 -7.97 -19.10 20.61
C LEU A 65 -6.62 -18.62 20.04
N GLY A 66 -5.61 -19.49 19.98
CA GLY A 66 -4.29 -19.20 19.42
C GLY A 66 -4.34 -18.81 17.94
N ILE A 67 -5.36 -19.25 17.20
CA ILE A 67 -5.62 -18.85 15.81
C ILE A 67 -6.42 -17.53 15.74
N LEU A 68 -7.41 -17.36 16.61
CA LEU A 68 -8.29 -16.19 16.60
C LEU A 68 -7.62 -14.91 17.12
N VAL A 69 -6.79 -15.01 18.16
CA VAL A 69 -6.06 -13.86 18.73
C VAL A 69 -5.23 -13.12 17.66
N PRO A 70 -4.32 -13.76 16.91
CA PRO A 70 -3.57 -13.07 15.86
C PRO A 70 -4.49 -12.56 14.74
N TYR A 71 -5.54 -13.29 14.37
CA TYR A 71 -6.52 -12.82 13.39
C TYR A 71 -7.13 -11.48 13.79
N PHE A 72 -7.70 -11.39 15.00
CA PHE A 72 -8.34 -10.16 15.47
C PHE A 72 -7.34 -9.01 15.62
N TYR A 73 -6.13 -9.29 16.13
CA TYR A 73 -5.06 -8.30 16.22
C TYR A 73 -4.75 -7.69 14.84
N TYR A 74 -4.50 -8.55 13.84
CA TYR A 74 -4.16 -8.09 12.48
C TYR A 74 -5.35 -7.41 11.79
N TYR A 75 -6.56 -7.92 11.97
CA TYR A 75 -7.77 -7.30 11.43
C TYR A 75 -7.95 -5.85 11.96
N ILE A 76 -7.81 -5.66 13.27
CA ILE A 76 -7.90 -4.32 13.89
C ILE A 76 -6.76 -3.43 13.38
N LYS A 77 -5.53 -3.96 13.29
CA LYS A 77 -4.36 -3.22 12.82
C LYS A 77 -4.52 -2.75 11.38
N ILE A 78 -4.91 -3.64 10.46
CA ILE A 78 -5.12 -3.32 9.04
C ILE A 78 -6.26 -2.30 8.88
N LYS A 79 -7.36 -2.49 9.59
CA LYS A 79 -8.49 -1.52 9.59
C LYS A 79 -8.06 -0.14 10.08
N SER A 80 -7.22 -0.07 11.12
CA SER A 80 -6.67 1.19 11.62
C SER A 80 -5.75 1.86 10.59
N LEU A 81 -4.88 1.09 9.94
CA LEU A 81 -4.00 1.59 8.88
C LEU A 81 -4.78 2.12 7.68
N TYR A 82 -5.83 1.41 7.25
CA TYR A 82 -6.70 1.88 6.16
C TYR A 82 -7.41 3.19 6.52
N ARG A 83 -7.89 3.33 7.76
CA ARG A 83 -8.48 4.59 8.23
C ARG A 83 -7.47 5.74 8.21
N LYS A 84 -6.24 5.50 8.66
CA LYS A 84 -5.17 6.51 8.59
C LYS A 84 -4.89 6.91 7.15
N LEU A 85 -4.82 5.93 6.25
CA LEU A 85 -4.63 6.18 4.83
C LEU A 85 -5.74 7.06 4.25
N GLU A 86 -7.02 6.77 4.55
CA GLU A 86 -8.15 7.59 4.08
C GLU A 86 -8.09 9.03 4.61
N THR A 87 -7.67 9.23 5.86
CA THR A 87 -7.44 10.57 6.42
C THR A 87 -6.34 11.32 5.67
N GLU A 88 -5.19 10.67 5.42
CA GLU A 88 -4.09 11.29 4.66
C GLU A 88 -4.47 11.54 3.20
N LYS A 89 -5.18 10.61 2.54
CA LYS A 89 -5.74 10.79 1.19
C LYS A 89 -6.60 12.06 1.14
N THR A 90 -7.50 12.22 2.11
CA THR A 90 -8.41 13.38 2.16
C THR A 90 -7.63 14.69 2.32
N ARG A 91 -6.62 14.70 3.19
CA ARG A 91 -5.76 15.86 3.41
C ARG A 91 -4.96 16.23 2.15
N GLU A 92 -4.35 15.24 1.50
CA GLU A 92 -3.58 15.46 0.28
C GLU A 92 -4.47 15.96 -0.85
N ILE A 93 -5.66 15.38 -1.04
CA ILE A 93 -6.66 15.84 -2.02
C ILE A 93 -7.04 17.31 -1.78
N GLU A 94 -7.20 17.74 -0.53
CA GLU A 94 -7.54 19.13 -0.21
C GLU A 94 -6.41 20.09 -0.61
N ILE A 95 -5.16 19.73 -0.30
CA ILE A 95 -3.96 20.50 -0.69
C ILE A 95 -3.81 20.51 -2.22
N SER A 96 -3.93 19.36 -2.88
CA SER A 96 -3.78 19.23 -4.32
C SER A 96 -4.92 19.87 -5.10
N LYS A 97 -6.13 20.01 -4.53
CA LYS A 97 -7.22 20.77 -5.17
C LYS A 97 -6.96 22.27 -5.24
N SER A 98 -6.25 22.81 -4.24
CA SER A 98 -5.80 24.21 -4.32
C SER A 98 -4.67 24.38 -5.34
N GLN A 99 -3.91 23.32 -5.63
CA GLN A 99 -2.76 23.34 -6.52
C GLN A 99 -3.12 22.93 -7.94
N ASN A 100 -3.19 23.90 -8.86
CA ASN A 100 -3.68 23.60 -10.21
C ASN A 100 -2.68 22.86 -11.09
N LEU A 101 -1.37 22.97 -10.84
CA LEU A 101 -0.32 22.48 -11.73
C LEU A 101 0.83 21.81 -10.97
N LEU A 102 1.06 20.54 -11.29
CA LEU A 102 2.20 19.76 -10.80
C LEU A 102 3.18 19.56 -11.96
N PHE A 103 4.44 19.92 -11.77
CA PHE A 103 5.49 19.67 -12.75
C PHE A 103 6.47 18.64 -12.24
N TRP A 104 6.71 17.63 -13.06
CA TRP A 104 7.70 16.59 -12.77
C TRP A 104 8.80 16.66 -13.82
N GLU A 105 10.04 16.75 -13.35
CA GLU A 105 11.22 16.82 -14.21
C GLU A 105 12.23 15.74 -13.82
N PHE A 106 12.42 14.81 -14.74
CA PHE A 106 13.40 13.73 -14.67
C PHE A 106 14.71 14.24 -15.26
N THR A 107 15.68 14.48 -14.39
CA THR A 107 17.03 14.92 -14.78
C THR A 107 18.02 13.77 -14.63
N GLU A 108 19.24 13.93 -15.15
CA GLU A 108 20.28 12.90 -15.04
C GLU A 108 20.64 12.54 -13.58
N THR A 109 20.45 13.48 -12.65
CA THR A 109 20.87 13.34 -11.25
C THR A 109 19.73 13.25 -10.25
N SER A 110 18.53 13.70 -10.63
CA SER A 110 17.41 13.83 -9.70
C SER A 110 16.03 13.83 -10.36
N LEU A 111 15.02 13.47 -9.58
CA LEU A 111 13.62 13.80 -9.81
C LEU A 111 13.30 15.13 -9.13
N ILE A 112 12.77 16.07 -9.90
CA ILE A 112 12.29 17.36 -9.40
C ILE A 112 10.78 17.39 -9.53
N MET A 113 10.09 17.66 -8.43
CA MET A 113 8.65 17.86 -8.37
C MET A 113 8.38 19.29 -7.92
N GLU A 114 7.59 20.02 -8.69
CA GLU A 114 7.26 21.42 -8.43
C GLU A 114 5.73 21.59 -8.37
N SER A 115 5.27 22.30 -7.34
CA SER A 115 3.86 22.65 -7.15
C SER A 115 3.75 24.05 -6.54
N GLU A 116 3.12 24.98 -7.26
CA GLU A 116 2.84 26.36 -6.82
C GLU A 116 3.99 27.06 -6.07
N GLY A 117 5.20 26.99 -6.61
CA GLY A 117 6.40 27.63 -6.06
C GLY A 117 7.15 26.82 -4.99
N ASN A 118 6.60 25.68 -4.56
CA ASN A 118 7.33 24.69 -3.78
C ASN A 118 8.01 23.69 -4.71
N GLN A 119 9.31 23.50 -4.51
CA GLN A 119 10.10 22.54 -5.27
C GLN A 119 10.68 21.49 -4.32
N ARG A 120 10.40 20.22 -4.61
CA ARG A 120 11.03 19.07 -3.97
C ARG A 120 11.99 18.43 -4.97
N LYS A 121 13.24 18.25 -4.57
CA LYS A 121 14.27 17.56 -5.35
C LYS A 121 14.71 16.30 -4.62
N LEU A 122 14.72 15.18 -5.33
CA LEU A 122 15.14 13.88 -4.83
C LEU A 122 16.22 13.32 -5.74
N ASN A 123 17.37 12.97 -5.21
CA ASN A 123 18.45 12.40 -6.02
C ASN A 123 18.13 10.94 -6.31
N TRP A 124 18.64 10.40 -7.43
CA TRP A 124 18.39 8.99 -7.76
C TRP A 124 18.91 8.02 -6.68
N GLU A 125 19.97 8.41 -5.97
CA GLU A 125 20.52 7.67 -4.83
C GLU A 125 19.56 7.57 -3.62
N ASP A 126 18.52 8.41 -3.55
CA ASP A 126 17.52 8.38 -2.47
C ASP A 126 16.46 7.29 -2.69
N PHE A 127 16.42 6.72 -3.89
CA PHE A 127 15.51 5.64 -4.24
C PHE A 127 16.15 4.28 -3.95
N VAL A 128 15.35 3.39 -3.37
CA VAL A 128 15.77 2.03 -2.98
C VAL A 128 15.33 1.00 -4.01
N SER A 129 14.14 1.18 -4.58
CA SER A 129 13.59 0.23 -5.54
C SER A 129 12.47 0.88 -6.36
N GLN A 130 12.14 0.23 -7.47
CA GLN A 130 10.95 0.54 -8.25
C GLN A 130 10.10 -0.70 -8.52
N LEU A 131 8.83 -0.50 -8.81
CA LEU A 131 7.89 -1.54 -9.21
C LEU A 131 6.88 -0.98 -10.20
N VAL A 132 6.69 -1.67 -11.33
CA VAL A 132 5.58 -1.38 -12.24
C VAL A 132 4.45 -2.36 -11.96
N LYS A 133 3.25 -1.85 -11.69
CA LYS A 133 2.04 -2.66 -11.51
C LYS A 133 0.82 -1.92 -12.03
N GLU A 134 -0.01 -2.61 -12.81
CA GLU A 134 -1.28 -2.08 -13.35
C GLU A 134 -1.12 -0.70 -13.99
N ASN A 135 -0.09 -0.53 -14.83
CA ASN A 135 0.26 0.73 -15.51
C ASN A 135 0.56 1.90 -14.57
N ASN A 136 1.04 1.60 -13.37
CA ASN A 136 1.58 2.57 -12.42
C ASN A 136 3.03 2.21 -12.09
N LEU A 137 3.90 3.20 -12.12
CA LEU A 137 5.27 3.13 -11.65
C LEU A 137 5.30 3.58 -10.19
N PHE A 138 5.71 2.67 -9.30
CA PHE A 138 5.97 2.94 -7.90
C PHE A 138 7.48 3.08 -7.70
N MET A 139 7.91 4.19 -7.11
CA MET A 139 9.29 4.45 -6.75
C MET A 139 9.39 4.60 -5.23
N PHE A 140 10.15 3.71 -4.59
CA PHE A 140 10.27 3.67 -3.14
C PHE A 140 11.56 4.36 -2.70
N THR A 141 11.42 5.36 -1.83
CA THR A 141 12.53 6.11 -1.26
C THR A 141 13.04 5.48 0.04
N LYS A 142 14.25 5.86 0.47
CA LYS A 142 14.82 5.46 1.77
C LYS A 142 13.97 5.88 2.96
N GLU A 143 13.18 6.94 2.80
CA GLU A 143 12.27 7.48 3.83
C GLU A 143 10.92 6.75 3.87
N ASN A 144 10.73 5.71 3.04
CA ASN A 144 9.46 5.00 2.86
C ASN A 144 8.30 5.89 2.39
N GLU A 145 8.62 6.97 1.67
CA GLU A 145 7.63 7.77 0.95
C GLU A 145 7.58 7.29 -0.50
N PRO A 146 6.54 6.52 -0.90
CA PRO A 146 6.39 6.05 -2.26
C PRO A 146 5.92 7.19 -3.16
N ILE A 147 6.56 7.30 -4.32
CA ILE A 147 6.17 8.20 -5.39
C ILE A 147 5.53 7.36 -6.48
N ILE A 148 4.35 7.76 -6.95
CA ILE A 148 3.55 6.98 -7.90
C ILE A 148 3.29 7.81 -9.12
N LEU A 149 3.52 7.23 -10.30
CA LEU A 149 3.17 7.83 -11.59
C LEU A 149 2.38 6.84 -12.43
N GLY A 150 1.20 7.25 -12.88
CA GLY A 150 0.35 6.45 -13.75
C GLY A 150 0.62 6.72 -15.23
N GLU A 151 0.51 5.68 -16.06
CA GLU A 151 0.54 5.81 -17.52
C GLU A 151 -0.50 6.81 -18.02
N VAL A 152 -1.68 6.83 -17.38
CA VAL A 152 -2.78 7.74 -17.71
C VAL A 152 -2.42 9.22 -17.51
N GLU A 153 -1.44 9.53 -16.66
CA GLU A 153 -1.06 10.91 -16.33
C GLU A 153 -0.04 11.49 -17.33
N VAL A 154 0.80 10.63 -17.90
CA VAL A 154 1.89 11.05 -18.81
C VAL A 154 1.70 10.58 -20.25
N GLY A 155 0.77 9.65 -20.49
CA GLY A 155 0.57 8.99 -21.78
C GLY A 155 1.50 7.78 -21.98
N LYS A 156 1.05 6.83 -22.80
CA LYS A 156 1.70 5.52 -23.00
C LYS A 156 3.17 5.58 -23.42
N ASP A 157 3.48 6.40 -24.42
CA ASP A 157 4.85 6.48 -24.96
C ASP A 157 5.81 7.10 -23.94
N ASN A 158 5.38 8.18 -23.28
CA ASN A 158 6.14 8.82 -22.22
C ASN A 158 6.31 7.92 -21.01
N PHE A 159 5.26 7.18 -20.63
CA PHE A 159 5.32 6.25 -19.51
C PHE A 159 6.40 5.19 -19.71
N LYS A 160 6.45 4.59 -20.91
CA LYS A 160 7.50 3.63 -21.25
C LYS A 160 8.90 4.25 -21.13
N MET A 161 9.10 5.45 -21.69
CA MET A 161 10.38 6.16 -21.61
C MET A 161 10.78 6.47 -20.16
N ILE A 162 9.83 6.85 -19.31
CA ILE A 162 10.08 7.14 -17.89
C ILE A 162 10.46 5.85 -17.16
N VAL A 163 9.73 4.76 -17.37
CA VAL A 163 10.04 3.46 -16.75
C VAL A 163 11.45 3.01 -17.12
N ASP A 164 11.79 3.03 -18.41
CA ASP A 164 13.12 2.63 -18.90
C ASP A 164 14.22 3.54 -18.30
N PHE A 165 13.95 4.84 -18.17
CA PHE A 165 14.88 5.80 -17.57
C PHE A 165 15.08 5.55 -16.07
N VAL A 166 13.99 5.35 -15.31
CA VAL A 166 14.06 5.13 -13.86
C VAL A 166 14.73 3.79 -13.55
N ASP A 167 14.47 2.75 -14.36
CA ASP A 167 15.15 1.45 -14.23
C ASP A 167 16.67 1.59 -14.37
N ALA A 168 17.12 2.32 -15.38
CA ALA A 168 18.54 2.59 -15.60
C ALA A 168 19.20 3.41 -14.47
N LYS A 169 18.41 4.17 -13.69
CA LYS A 169 18.92 5.01 -12.59
C LYS A 169 18.91 4.32 -11.22
N ILE A 170 18.01 3.38 -10.98
CA ILE A 170 17.83 2.73 -9.67
C ILE A 170 18.49 1.33 -9.63
N CYS A 171 18.60 0.63 -10.76
CA CYS A 171 19.17 -0.73 -10.81
C CYS A 171 20.69 -0.79 -11.02
N HIS A 172 21.38 0.36 -11.01
CA HIS A 172 22.84 0.48 -11.04
C HIS A 172 23.36 1.11 -9.74
#